data_AF-A0A1S3C4Y6-F1
#
_entry.id   AF-A0A1S3C4Y6-F1
#
_cell.length_a   1.000
_cell.length_b   1.000
_cell.length_c   1.000
_cell.angle_alpha   90.00
_cell.angle_beta   90.00
_cell.angle_gamma   90.00
#
_symmetry.space_group_name_H-M   'P 1'
#
loop_
_entity.id
_entity.type
_entity.pdbx_description
1 polymer ?
#
loop_
_entity_poly.entity_id
_entity_poly.type
_entity_poly.pdbx_seq_one_letter_code
_entity_poly.pdbx_strand_id
1 'polypeptide(L)'
;MRIIASKLTAFQHLCRREPVRTLQFRTFSAYDEREIEKEAERKVGWLLKLIFAGTATFLGYQIFPYMGDNLLQQSVTLLRVKDPLFKRMGASRLARFSIDDEAVGYLHKAGAILVIKSTPDSAEDMKVNEYKSNLMKRFRDLRYDVSS
;
A
#
# COMPACT_ATOMS: atom_id res chain seq x y z
N MET A 1 67.69 65.20 -20.34
CA MET A 1 66.66 64.34 -19.70
C MET A 1 65.47 64.13 -20.63
N ARG A 2 65.60 63.35 -21.71
CA ARG A 2 64.50 63.07 -22.67
C ARG A 2 64.36 61.57 -23.04
N ILE A 3 65.29 60.74 -22.62
CA ILE A 3 65.36 59.31 -23.00
C ILE A 3 64.55 58.43 -22.03
N ILE A 4 64.30 58.90 -20.81
CA ILE A 4 63.55 58.15 -19.79
C ILE A 4 62.03 58.27 -20.02
N ALA A 5 61.57 59.40 -20.55
CA ALA A 5 60.15 59.65 -20.81
C ALA A 5 59.58 58.80 -21.97
N SER A 6 60.40 58.48 -22.98
CA SER A 6 59.96 57.65 -24.12
C SER A 6 59.85 56.16 -23.79
N LYS A 7 60.61 55.67 -22.80
CA LYS A 7 60.49 54.29 -22.33
C LYS A 7 59.23 54.08 -21.47
N LEU A 8 58.84 55.08 -20.68
CA LEU A 8 57.61 55.02 -19.89
C LEU A 8 56.36 55.07 -20.78
N THR A 9 56.34 55.88 -21.84
CA THR A 9 55.20 55.91 -22.78
C THR A 9 55.09 54.65 -23.63
N ALA A 10 56.22 54.06 -24.07
CA ALA A 10 56.21 52.77 -24.79
C ALA A 10 55.74 51.61 -23.89
N PHE A 11 56.17 51.58 -22.62
CA PHE A 11 55.73 50.57 -21.65
C PHE A 11 54.26 50.75 -21.27
N GLN A 12 53.80 52.01 -21.12
CA GLN A 12 52.40 52.35 -20.85
C GLN A 12 51.47 52.02 -22.02
N HIS A 13 51.96 52.02 -23.27
CA HIS A 13 51.18 51.62 -24.45
C HIS A 13 51.12 50.10 -24.66
N LEU A 14 52.17 49.36 -24.26
CA LEU A 14 52.18 47.88 -24.27
C LEU A 14 51.34 47.28 -23.14
N CYS A 15 51.19 47.96 -22.00
CA CYS A 15 50.30 47.55 -20.91
C CYS A 15 48.83 47.97 -21.11
N ARG A 16 48.47 48.59 -22.25
CA ARG A 16 47.11 49.09 -22.54
C ARG A 16 46.42 48.34 -23.69
N ARG A 17 46.49 47.02 -23.69
CA ARG A 17 45.51 46.12 -24.33
C ARG A 17 45.75 44.69 -23.89
N GLU A 18 44.96 44.25 -22.92
CA GLU A 18 44.36 42.92 -22.75
C GLU A 18 43.50 43.07 -21.47
N PRO A 19 42.17 43.28 -21.57
CA PRO A 19 41.33 43.24 -20.39
C PRO A 19 41.39 41.83 -19.79
N VAL A 20 41.95 41.75 -18.59
CA VAL A 20 41.84 40.61 -17.69
C VAL A 20 40.38 40.14 -17.63
N ARG A 21 40.17 38.89 -18.02
CA ARG A 21 39.08 37.99 -17.62
C ARG A 21 37.70 38.63 -17.47
N THR A 22 36.93 38.53 -18.54
CA THR A 22 35.61 37.91 -18.43
C THR A 22 35.43 37.02 -19.65
N LEU A 23 35.80 35.74 -19.48
CA LEU A 23 35.10 34.68 -20.20
C LEU A 23 33.61 35.02 -19.98
N GLN A 24 32.89 35.40 -21.02
CA GLN A 24 31.45 35.62 -20.95
C GLN A 24 30.78 34.27 -20.69
N PHE A 25 30.88 33.81 -19.45
CA PHE A 25 30.13 32.71 -18.91
C PHE A 25 28.85 33.26 -18.26
N ARG A 26 28.15 34.17 -18.93
CA ARG A 26 26.93 34.79 -18.37
C ARG A 26 25.95 35.18 -19.46
N THR A 27 25.49 34.19 -20.21
CA THR A 27 24.17 34.19 -20.86
C THR A 27 23.65 32.81 -21.24
N PHE A 28 24.38 31.73 -20.93
CA PHE A 28 23.85 30.35 -21.03
C PHE A 28 23.25 29.83 -19.71
N SER A 29 23.57 30.45 -18.56
CA SER A 29 23.33 29.82 -17.25
C SER A 29 21.94 30.01 -16.65
N ALA A 30 21.09 30.91 -17.15
CA ALA A 30 19.74 31.13 -16.59
C ALA A 30 18.62 30.32 -17.29
N TYR A 31 18.92 29.73 -18.45
CA TYR A 31 18.03 28.80 -19.15
C TYR A 31 18.28 27.36 -18.67
N ASP A 32 19.55 27.00 -18.54
CA ASP A 32 19.99 25.67 -18.09
C ASP A 32 19.54 25.36 -16.65
N GLU A 33 19.67 26.31 -15.70
CA GLU A 33 19.23 26.10 -14.30
C GLU A 33 17.71 25.84 -14.17
N ARG A 34 16.88 26.57 -14.93
CA ARG A 34 15.41 26.45 -14.86
C ARG A 34 14.86 25.22 -15.59
N GLU A 35 15.56 24.73 -16.61
CA GLU A 35 15.20 23.48 -17.28
C GLU A 35 15.66 22.26 -16.48
N ILE A 36 16.87 22.31 -15.89
CA ILE A 36 17.39 21.25 -15.00
C ILE A 36 16.51 21.10 -13.74
N GLU A 37 16.04 22.22 -13.17
CA GLU A 37 15.15 22.20 -12.00
C GLU A 37 13.79 21.54 -12.33
N LYS A 38 13.15 21.93 -13.44
CA LYS A 38 11.88 21.32 -13.87
C LYS A 38 12.01 19.84 -14.22
N GLU A 39 13.14 19.44 -14.80
CA GLU A 39 13.39 18.03 -15.10
C GLU A 39 13.68 17.22 -13.82
N ALA A 40 14.39 17.82 -12.86
CA ALA A 40 14.59 17.23 -11.53
C ALA A 40 13.25 17.04 -10.80
N GLU A 41 12.35 18.02 -10.81
CA GLU A 41 11.02 17.89 -10.20
C GLU A 41 10.20 16.76 -10.83
N ARG A 42 10.22 16.63 -12.16
CA ARG A 42 9.51 15.54 -12.85
C ARG A 42 10.11 14.17 -12.51
N LYS A 43 11.44 14.05 -12.48
CA LYS A 43 12.14 12.79 -12.15
C LYS A 43 11.96 12.42 -10.68
N VAL A 44 12.07 13.37 -9.77
CA VAL A 44 11.84 13.16 -8.32
C VAL A 44 10.39 12.80 -8.05
N GLY A 45 9.43 13.46 -8.71
CA GLY A 45 8.02 13.10 -8.59
C GLY A 45 7.73 11.67 -9.07
N TRP A 46 8.34 11.23 -10.17
CA TRP A 46 8.24 9.84 -10.63
C TRP A 46 8.95 8.86 -9.69
N LEU A 47 10.15 9.18 -9.20
CA LEU A 47 10.88 8.35 -8.25
C LEU A 47 10.09 8.17 -6.94
N LEU A 48 9.53 9.26 -6.40
CA LEU A 48 8.70 9.23 -5.19
C LEU A 48 7.47 8.34 -5.39
N LYS A 49 6.82 8.41 -6.55
CA LYS A 49 5.71 7.51 -6.90
C LYS A 49 6.14 6.05 -6.92
N LEU A 50 7.32 5.73 -7.43
CA LEU A 50 7.84 4.36 -7.44
C LEU A 50 8.16 3.84 -6.04
N ILE A 51 8.77 4.68 -5.19
CA ILE A 51 9.04 4.34 -3.79
C ILE A 51 7.72 4.13 -3.04
N PHE A 52 6.74 5.02 -3.24
CA PHE A 52 5.43 4.92 -2.62
C PHE A 52 4.67 3.68 -3.10
N ALA A 53 4.64 3.42 -4.41
CA ALA A 53 4.02 2.22 -4.98
C ALA A 53 4.70 0.95 -4.44
N GLY A 54 6.03 0.89 -4.44
CA GLY A 54 6.77 -0.25 -3.91
C GLY A 54 6.49 -0.49 -2.42
N THR A 55 6.49 0.57 -1.61
CA THR A 55 6.24 0.47 -0.16
C THR A 55 4.78 0.11 0.12
N ALA A 56 3.83 0.72 -0.59
CA ALA A 56 2.41 0.43 -0.45
C ALA A 56 2.11 -1.02 -0.87
N THR A 57 2.74 -1.52 -1.94
CA THR A 57 2.64 -2.92 -2.35
C THR A 57 3.25 -3.85 -1.31
N PHE A 58 4.44 -3.55 -0.77
CA PHE A 58 5.09 -4.35 0.26
C PHE A 58 4.24 -4.47 1.54
N LEU A 59 3.74 -3.33 2.04
CA LEU A 59 2.83 -3.31 3.20
C LEU A 59 1.49 -3.99 2.87
N GLY A 60 0.99 -3.84 1.64
CA GLY A 60 -0.18 -4.56 1.16
C GLY A 60 0.01 -6.06 1.29
N TYR A 61 1.08 -6.63 0.75
CA TYR A 61 1.38 -8.06 0.87
C TYR A 61 1.53 -8.54 2.32
N GLN A 62 2.02 -7.69 3.22
CA GLN A 62 2.19 -8.05 4.62
C GLN A 62 0.88 -7.98 5.43
N ILE A 63 0.00 -7.01 5.13
CA ILE A 63 -1.23 -6.77 5.90
C ILE A 63 -2.42 -7.59 5.37
N PHE A 64 -2.52 -7.78 4.05
CA PHE A 64 -3.65 -8.46 3.42
C PHE A 64 -3.91 -9.88 3.96
N PRO A 65 -2.89 -10.77 4.07
CA PRO A 65 -3.13 -12.13 4.56
C PRO A 65 -3.52 -12.17 6.04
N TYR A 66 -3.06 -11.21 6.87
CA TYR A 66 -3.35 -11.19 8.31
C TYR A 66 -4.72 -10.57 8.65
N MET A 67 -5.30 -9.78 7.74
CA MET A 67 -6.61 -9.14 7.96
C MET A 67 -7.80 -10.05 7.66
N GLY A 68 -7.68 -11.03 6.76
CA GLY A 68 -8.80 -11.91 6.35
C GLY A 68 -9.14 -12.98 7.39
N ASP A 69 -8.15 -13.77 7.78
CA ASP A 69 -8.34 -14.95 8.63
C ASP A 69 -8.76 -14.60 10.06
N ASN A 70 -8.23 -13.50 10.60
CA ASN A 70 -8.62 -13.00 11.92
C ASN A 70 -10.10 -12.58 11.95
N LEU A 71 -10.64 -12.03 10.86
CA LEU A 71 -12.06 -11.66 10.77
C LEU A 71 -12.95 -12.91 10.70
N LEU A 72 -12.49 -13.95 9.99
CA LEU A 72 -13.16 -15.25 9.95
C LEU A 72 -13.20 -15.89 11.34
N GLN A 73 -12.06 -15.97 12.03
CA GLN A 73 -11.96 -16.54 13.37
C GLN A 73 -12.78 -15.74 14.39
N GLN A 74 -12.77 -14.39 14.28
CA GLN A 74 -13.61 -13.54 15.13
C GLN A 74 -15.10 -13.82 14.89
N SER A 75 -15.51 -14.03 13.64
CA SER A 75 -16.91 -14.31 13.33
C SER A 75 -17.40 -15.65 13.90
N VAL A 76 -16.55 -16.69 13.91
CA VAL A 76 -16.83 -17.96 14.60
C VAL A 76 -16.89 -17.77 16.12
N THR A 77 -15.99 -16.94 16.67
CA THR A 77 -15.96 -16.64 18.11
C THR A 77 -17.22 -15.91 18.55
N LEU A 78 -17.73 -14.97 17.75
CA LEU A 78 -18.98 -14.26 18.01
C LEU A 78 -20.19 -15.21 18.04
N LEU A 79 -20.15 -16.31 17.26
CA LEU A 79 -21.19 -17.33 17.28
C LEU A 79 -21.22 -18.12 18.60
N ARG A 80 -20.07 -18.25 19.30
CA ARG A 80 -19.96 -18.91 20.61
C ARG A 80 -20.50 -18.06 21.76
N VAL A 81 -20.60 -16.74 21.57
CA VAL A 81 -21.07 -15.83 22.63
C VAL A 81 -22.54 -16.12 22.95
N LYS A 82 -22.92 -16.06 24.23
CA LYS A 82 -24.26 -16.43 24.69
C LYS A 82 -25.35 -15.45 24.20
N ASP A 83 -24.97 -14.19 24.02
CA ASP A 83 -25.86 -13.10 23.60
C ASP A 83 -26.38 -13.26 22.16
N PRO A 84 -27.70 -13.14 21.94
CA PRO A 84 -28.32 -13.32 20.63
C PRO A 84 -27.86 -12.27 19.60
N LEU A 85 -27.54 -11.04 20.04
CA LEU A 85 -27.08 -9.97 19.15
C LEU A 85 -25.73 -10.31 18.50
N PHE A 86 -24.78 -10.87 19.27
CA PHE A 86 -23.47 -11.25 18.76
C PHE A 86 -23.55 -12.50 17.88
N LYS A 87 -24.49 -13.42 18.15
CA LYS A 87 -24.76 -14.56 17.26
C LYS A 87 -25.24 -14.10 15.88
N ARG A 88 -26.17 -13.13 15.81
CA ARG A 88 -26.62 -12.53 14.54
C ARG A 88 -25.48 -11.85 13.80
N MET A 89 -24.64 -11.10 14.53
CA MET A 89 -23.47 -10.40 13.98
C MET A 89 -22.45 -11.37 13.37
N GLY A 90 -22.11 -12.42 14.12
CA GLY A 90 -21.20 -13.49 13.67
C GLY A 90 -21.77 -14.21 12.46
N ALA A 91 -23.03 -14.66 12.54
CA ALA A 91 -23.73 -15.37 11.46
C ALA A 91 -23.78 -14.54 10.17
N SER A 92 -24.06 -13.23 10.27
CA SER A 92 -24.10 -12.33 9.11
C SER A 92 -22.74 -12.20 8.42
N ARG A 93 -21.64 -12.11 9.17
CA ARG A 93 -20.28 -12.10 8.60
C ARG A 93 -19.93 -13.44 7.95
N LEU A 94 -20.19 -14.52 8.69
CA LEU A 94 -19.99 -15.89 8.25
C LEU A 94 -20.78 -16.21 6.96
N ALA A 95 -21.96 -15.62 6.76
CA ALA A 95 -22.76 -15.72 5.54
C ALA A 95 -22.12 -15.06 4.31
N ARG A 96 -21.42 -13.95 4.53
CA ARG A 96 -20.70 -13.28 3.43
C ARG A 96 -19.46 -14.07 3.03
N PHE A 97 -18.79 -14.67 4.01
CA PHE A 97 -17.61 -15.49 3.78
C PHE A 97 -17.94 -16.85 3.16
N SER A 98 -19.12 -17.40 3.40
CA SER A 98 -19.54 -18.68 2.81
C SER A 98 -19.77 -18.62 1.29
N ILE A 99 -19.58 -17.47 0.65
CA ILE A 99 -19.67 -17.33 -0.81
C ILE A 99 -18.40 -17.90 -1.48
N ASP A 100 -17.25 -17.72 -0.83
CA ASP A 100 -15.94 -18.05 -1.34
C ASP A 100 -15.45 -19.41 -0.79
N ASP A 101 -14.98 -20.28 -1.67
CA ASP A 101 -14.59 -21.65 -1.30
C ASP A 101 -13.29 -21.66 -0.47
N GLU A 102 -12.40 -20.70 -0.68
CA GLU A 102 -11.18 -20.54 0.11
C GLU A 102 -11.54 -20.18 1.56
N ALA A 103 -12.40 -19.17 1.74
CA ALA A 103 -12.94 -18.80 3.03
C ALA A 103 -13.64 -19.96 3.76
N VAL A 104 -14.41 -20.81 3.05
CA VAL A 104 -15.02 -22.02 3.63
C VAL A 104 -13.96 -23.02 4.11
N GLY A 105 -12.85 -23.16 3.37
CA GLY A 105 -11.70 -23.96 3.78
C GLY A 105 -11.04 -23.45 5.08
N TYR A 106 -10.87 -22.13 5.24
CA TYR A 106 -10.38 -21.53 6.48
C TYR A 106 -11.35 -21.71 7.66
N LEU A 107 -12.64 -21.57 7.39
CA LEU A 107 -13.72 -21.85 8.35
C LEU A 107 -13.68 -23.29 8.88
N HIS A 108 -13.45 -24.25 7.98
CA HIS A 108 -13.24 -25.64 8.36
C HIS A 108 -12.03 -25.80 9.28
N LYS A 109 -10.87 -25.23 8.90
CA LYS A 109 -9.64 -25.23 9.72
C LYS A 109 -9.85 -24.57 11.09
N ALA A 110 -10.69 -23.55 11.17
CA ALA A 110 -11.03 -22.87 12.42
C ALA A 110 -12.02 -23.65 13.32
N GLY A 111 -12.43 -24.86 12.94
CA GLY A 111 -13.34 -25.70 13.72
C GLY A 111 -14.80 -25.22 13.70
N ALA A 112 -15.20 -24.46 12.67
CA ALA A 112 -16.53 -23.88 12.59
C ALA A 112 -17.65 -24.93 12.58
N ILE A 113 -17.40 -26.12 12.01
CA ILE A 113 -18.38 -27.23 11.97
C ILE A 113 -18.84 -27.61 13.39
N LEU A 114 -17.90 -27.76 14.33
CA LEU A 114 -18.20 -28.11 15.72
C LEU A 114 -19.00 -27.00 16.40
N VAL A 115 -18.60 -25.74 16.20
CA VAL A 115 -19.30 -24.57 16.75
C VAL A 115 -20.73 -24.49 16.24
N ILE A 116 -20.94 -24.64 14.93
CA ILE A 116 -22.27 -24.58 14.30
C ILE A 116 -23.17 -25.72 14.76
N LYS A 117 -22.64 -26.95 14.86
CA LYS A 117 -23.39 -28.10 15.38
C LYS A 117 -23.78 -27.93 16.86
N SER A 118 -22.88 -27.37 17.67
CA SER A 118 -23.11 -27.14 19.11
C SER A 118 -23.99 -25.92 19.41
N THR A 119 -24.12 -25.00 18.46
CA THR A 119 -24.97 -23.81 18.64
C THR A 119 -26.43 -24.25 18.56
N PRO A 120 -27.24 -24.08 19.62
CA PRO A 120 -28.65 -24.45 19.56
C PRO A 120 -29.37 -23.62 18.50
N ASP A 121 -30.38 -24.21 17.87
CA ASP A 121 -31.18 -23.49 16.87
C ASP A 121 -31.83 -22.29 17.54
N SER A 122 -31.50 -21.09 17.04
CA SER A 122 -32.04 -19.85 17.57
C SER A 122 -33.50 -19.75 17.16
N ALA A 123 -34.42 -20.06 18.08
CA ALA A 123 -35.86 -19.88 17.86
C ALA A 123 -36.22 -18.40 17.57
N GLU A 124 -35.39 -17.47 18.02
CA GLU A 124 -35.55 -16.03 17.84
C GLU A 124 -35.06 -15.53 16.46
N ASP A 125 -34.31 -16.36 15.71
CA ASP A 125 -33.67 -15.96 14.46
C ASP A 125 -33.73 -17.05 13.38
N MET A 126 -34.84 -17.04 12.64
CA MET A 126 -34.99 -17.83 11.41
C MET A 126 -33.81 -17.66 10.44
N LYS A 127 -33.28 -16.43 10.33
CA LYS A 127 -32.12 -16.10 9.47
C LYS A 127 -30.83 -16.80 9.91
N VAL A 128 -30.63 -16.96 11.22
CA VAL A 128 -29.44 -17.66 11.74
C VAL A 128 -29.55 -19.15 11.41
N ASN A 129 -30.74 -19.73 11.49
CA ASN A 129 -30.94 -21.13 11.16
C ASN A 129 -30.78 -21.41 9.66
N GLU A 130 -31.34 -20.56 8.81
CA GLU A 130 -31.13 -20.60 7.35
C GLU A 130 -29.65 -20.47 7.00
N TYR A 131 -28.93 -19.60 7.70
CA TYR A 131 -27.49 -19.48 7.53
C TYR A 131 -26.75 -20.78 7.89
N LYS A 132 -27.07 -21.38 9.05
CA LYS A 132 -26.46 -22.65 9.48
C LYS A 132 -26.69 -23.76 8.43
N SER A 133 -27.90 -23.89 7.89
CA SER A 133 -28.20 -24.92 6.90
C SER A 133 -27.46 -24.70 5.58
N ASN A 134 -27.40 -23.46 5.09
CA ASN A 134 -26.63 -23.11 3.88
C ASN A 134 -25.14 -23.37 4.03
N LEU A 135 -24.53 -23.03 5.18
CA LEU A 135 -23.12 -23.30 5.42
C LEU A 135 -22.84 -24.80 5.57
N MET A 136 -23.71 -25.54 6.27
CA MET A 136 -23.57 -27.00 6.39
C MET A 136 -23.68 -27.71 5.04
N LYS A 137 -24.52 -27.19 4.13
CA LYS A 137 -24.59 -27.67 2.75
C LYS A 137 -23.28 -27.43 2.00
N ARG A 138 -22.71 -26.22 2.10
CA ARG A 138 -21.40 -25.88 1.51
C ARG A 138 -20.27 -26.79 1.99
N PHE A 139 -20.19 -27.07 3.30
CA PHE A 139 -19.18 -28.00 3.82
C PHE A 139 -19.30 -29.40 3.22
N ARG A 140 -20.53 -29.87 3.00
CA ARG A 140 -20.79 -31.16 2.34
C ARG A 140 -20.44 -31.12 0.86
N ASP A 141 -20.81 -30.05 0.16
CA ASP A 141 -20.52 -29.87 -1.28
C ASP A 141 -19.01 -29.90 -1.53
N LEU A 142 -18.21 -29.31 -0.61
CA LEU A 142 -16.75 -29.30 -0.64
C LEU A 142 -16.10 -30.54 0.02
N ARG A 143 -16.89 -31.51 0.49
CA ARG A 143 -16.44 -32.73 1.20
C ARG A 143 -15.59 -32.50 2.46
N TYR A 144 -15.78 -31.36 3.13
CA TYR A 144 -15.16 -31.08 4.43
C TYR A 144 -15.83 -31.83 5.58
N ASP A 145 -17.01 -32.39 5.37
CA ASP A 145 -17.73 -33.20 6.36
C ASP A 145 -17.14 -34.60 6.58
N VAL A 146 -16.31 -35.11 5.66
CA VAL A 146 -15.69 -36.44 5.72
C VAL A 146 -14.36 -36.44 6.48
N SER A 147 -13.71 -35.27 6.63
CA SER A 147 -12.36 -35.14 7.20
C SER A 147 -12.34 -34.72 8.68
N SER A 148 -13.48 -34.76 9.38
CA SER A 148 -13.64 -34.29 10.76
C SER A 148 -13.79 -35.42 11.77
#